data_AF-X1H8D3-F1
#
_entry.id   AF-X1H8D3-F1
#
_cell.length_a   1.000
_cell.length_b   1.000
_cell.length_c   1.000
_cell.angle_alpha   90.00
_cell.angle_beta   90.00
_cell.angle_gamma   90.00
#
_symmetry.space_group_name_H-M   'P 1'
#
loop_
_entity.id
_entity.type
_entity.pdbx_description
1 polymer ?
#
loop_
_entity_poly.entity_id
_entity_poly.type
_entity_poly.pdbx_seq_one_letter_code
_entity_poly.pdbx_strand_id
1 'polypeptide(L)'
;MMLFMKASKITDRENVIFILQDEIRRAYEARYDHRLHAILLVAQGMSSRQAAQFLGDSPRTVAYWVQRFEAEGLAGLADADRPGRPRRLDQEQICQIEKALRKSPLDIGLSVNLWDGKTLSAYVKQKFGIQLGVRQCQRLFRQLGFRLRKPRSKI
;
A
#
# COMPACT_ATOMS: atom_id res chain seq x y z
N MET A 1 -26.17 3.87 44.72
CA MET A 1 -25.71 5.25 44.50
C MET A 1 -25.62 5.49 42.99
N MET A 2 -26.65 6.08 42.37
CA MET A 2 -26.65 6.39 40.93
C MET A 2 -25.83 7.67 40.69
N LEU A 3 -24.72 7.55 39.97
CA LEU A 3 -23.98 8.69 39.42
C LEU A 3 -24.79 9.24 38.24
N PHE A 4 -25.35 10.44 38.40
CA PHE A 4 -25.89 11.21 37.28
C PHE A 4 -24.74 11.61 36.35
N MET A 5 -24.51 10.85 35.28
CA MET A 5 -23.62 11.26 34.21
C MET A 5 -24.25 12.46 33.49
N LYS A 6 -23.59 13.63 33.56
CA LYS A 6 -24.02 14.79 32.77
C LYS A 6 -23.89 14.45 31.28
N ALA A 7 -24.95 14.69 30.51
CA ALA A 7 -24.90 14.57 29.06
C ALA A 7 -23.99 15.66 28.49
N SER A 8 -22.75 15.31 28.17
CA SER A 8 -21.83 16.17 27.45
C SER A 8 -22.29 16.34 26.00
N LYS A 9 -22.37 17.58 25.53
CA LYS A 9 -22.69 17.89 24.13
C LYS A 9 -21.41 18.22 23.38
N ILE A 10 -21.20 17.56 22.25
CA ILE A 10 -20.17 17.95 21.28
C ILE A 10 -20.73 19.08 20.42
N THR A 11 -19.96 20.18 20.29
CA THR A 11 -20.23 21.29 19.37
C THR A 11 -19.81 20.89 17.95
N ASP A 12 -20.56 21.31 16.93
CA ASP A 12 -20.33 20.96 15.51
C ASP A 12 -20.29 19.44 15.25
N ARG A 13 -21.40 18.78 15.59
CA ARG A 13 -21.51 17.31 15.59
C ARG A 13 -21.24 16.68 14.23
N GLU A 14 -21.72 17.31 13.15
CA GLU A 14 -21.59 16.75 11.80
C GLU A 14 -20.12 16.71 11.36
N ASN A 15 -19.39 17.80 11.59
CA ASN A 15 -17.97 17.86 11.30
C ASN A 15 -17.16 16.90 12.17
N VAL A 16 -17.48 16.82 13.46
CA VAL A 16 -16.80 15.87 14.37
C VAL A 16 -17.06 14.42 13.96
N ILE A 17 -18.30 14.06 13.58
CA ILE A 17 -18.61 12.73 13.04
C ILE A 17 -17.76 12.44 11.80
N PHE A 18 -17.68 13.39 10.87
CA PHE A 18 -16.89 13.24 9.65
C PHE A 18 -15.40 13.01 9.94
N ILE A 19 -14.80 13.83 10.81
CA ILE A 19 -13.38 13.72 11.19
C ILE A 19 -13.10 12.37 11.86
N LEU A 20 -13.95 11.95 12.80
CA LEU A 20 -13.77 10.67 13.49
C LEU A 20 -13.92 9.48 12.54
N GLN A 21 -14.91 9.52 11.63
CA GLN A 21 -15.07 8.48 10.62
C GLN A 21 -13.89 8.41 9.65
N ASP A 22 -13.32 9.56 9.25
CA ASP A 22 -12.14 9.61 8.39
C ASP A 22 -10.90 9.07 9.11
N GLU A 23 -10.69 9.42 10.39
CA GLU A 23 -9.59 8.88 11.20
C GLU A 23 -9.71 7.36 11.38
N ILE A 24 -10.91 6.87 11.72
CA ILE A 24 -11.20 5.44 11.82
C ILE A 24 -10.88 4.72 10.51
N ARG A 25 -11.17 5.32 9.35
CA ARG A 25 -10.90 4.72 8.03
C ARG A 25 -9.42 4.74 7.64
N ARG A 26 -8.61 5.64 8.20
CA ARG A 26 -7.20 5.79 7.84
C ARG A 26 -6.28 4.96 8.73
N ALA A 27 -6.52 4.95 10.04
CA ALA A 27 -5.70 4.21 10.99
C ALA A 27 -5.94 2.70 10.87
N TYR A 28 -4.86 1.92 10.81
CA TYR A 28 -4.93 0.46 10.64
C TYR A 28 -5.66 -0.20 11.82
N GLU A 29 -5.22 0.11 13.04
CA GLU A 29 -5.78 -0.45 14.28
C GLU A 29 -7.24 -0.03 14.45
N ALA A 30 -7.56 1.24 14.20
CA ALA A 30 -8.93 1.74 14.31
C ALA A 30 -9.91 1.03 13.37
N ARG A 31 -9.48 0.62 12.16
CA ARG A 31 -10.32 -0.16 11.24
C ARG A 31 -10.61 -1.55 11.76
N TYR A 32 -9.64 -2.18 12.44
CA TYR A 32 -9.85 -3.50 13.03
C TYR A 32 -10.84 -3.40 14.19
N ASP A 33 -10.64 -2.45 15.10
CA ASP A 33 -11.54 -2.23 16.24
C ASP A 33 -12.94 -1.83 15.80
N HIS A 34 -13.07 -1.02 14.74
CA HIS A 34 -14.36 -0.65 14.17
C HIS A 34 -15.15 -1.86 13.66
N ARG A 35 -14.46 -2.82 13.02
CA ARG A 35 -15.07 -4.07 12.60
C ARG A 35 -15.46 -4.94 13.80
N LEU A 36 -14.62 -5.01 14.84
CA LEU A 36 -14.97 -5.71 16.08
C LEU A 36 -16.26 -5.16 16.69
N HIS A 37 -16.41 -3.84 16.77
CA HIS A 37 -17.65 -3.22 17.26
C HIS A 37 -18.85 -3.57 16.38
N ALA A 38 -18.69 -3.58 15.05
CA ALA A 38 -19.76 -3.98 14.14
C ALA A 38 -20.23 -5.42 14.39
N ILE A 39 -19.28 -6.37 14.56
CA ILE A 39 -19.60 -7.77 14.88
C ILE A 39 -20.23 -7.88 16.27
N LEU A 40 -19.72 -7.14 17.26
CA LEU A 40 -20.28 -7.13 18.62
C LEU A 40 -21.75 -6.69 18.62
N LEU A 41 -22.09 -5.61 17.91
CA LEU A 41 -23.47 -5.14 17.80
C LEU A 41 -24.39 -6.19 17.16
N VAL A 42 -23.90 -6.87 16.12
CA VAL A 42 -24.65 -7.97 15.48
C VAL A 42 -24.83 -9.16 16.41
N ALA A 43 -23.77 -9.55 17.14
CA ALA A 43 -23.83 -10.60 18.15
C ALA A 43 -24.79 -10.27 19.32
N GLN A 44 -24.99 -8.98 19.61
CA GLN A 44 -25.99 -8.49 20.56
C GLN A 44 -27.42 -8.46 20.01
N GLY A 45 -27.65 -8.95 18.79
CA GLY A 45 -28.96 -9.09 18.18
C GLY A 45 -29.36 -7.98 17.21
N MET A 46 -28.47 -7.02 16.90
CA MET A 46 -28.75 -6.05 15.85
C MET A 46 -28.64 -6.69 14.46
N SER A 47 -29.52 -6.27 13.54
CA SER A 47 -29.32 -6.58 12.12
C SER A 47 -28.12 -5.82 11.56
N SER A 48 -27.49 -6.33 10.49
CA SER A 48 -26.40 -5.62 9.80
C SER A 48 -26.79 -4.22 9.33
N ARG A 49 -28.06 -3.98 9.02
CA ARG A 49 -28.59 -2.65 8.67
C ARG A 49 -28.56 -1.69 9.86
N GLN A 50 -29.02 -2.14 11.04
CA GLN A 50 -29.01 -1.33 12.25
C GLN A 50 -27.58 -1.01 12.69
N ALA A 51 -26.70 -2.01 12.75
CA ALA A 51 -25.31 -1.80 13.11
C ALA A 51 -24.60 -0.84 12.14
N ALA A 52 -24.85 -0.98 10.84
CA ALA A 52 -24.33 -0.06 9.82
C ALA A 52 -24.81 1.39 10.02
N GLN A 53 -26.09 1.58 10.34
CA GLN A 53 -26.63 2.90 10.64
C GLN A 53 -25.99 3.54 11.87
N PHE A 54 -25.74 2.74 12.92
CA PHE A 54 -25.07 3.23 14.14
C PHE A 54 -23.60 3.60 13.91
N LEU A 55 -22.90 2.84 13.07
CA LEU A 55 -21.46 3.00 12.86
C LEU A 55 -21.11 3.90 11.66
N GLY A 56 -22.09 4.28 10.83
CA GLY A 56 -21.86 5.09 9.64
C GLY A 56 -21.27 4.31 8.45
N ASP A 57 -21.64 3.03 8.35
CA ASP A 57 -21.25 2.12 7.26
C ASP A 57 -22.41 1.79 6.33
N SER A 58 -22.12 1.11 5.22
CA SER A 58 -23.16 0.50 4.39
C SER A 58 -23.61 -0.84 4.99
N PRO A 59 -24.91 -1.20 4.91
CA PRO A 59 -25.39 -2.52 5.36
C PRO A 59 -24.67 -3.69 4.70
N ARG A 60 -24.26 -3.53 3.42
CA ARG A 60 -23.50 -4.53 2.67
C ARG A 60 -22.11 -4.74 3.25
N THR A 61 -21.44 -3.67 3.68
CA THR A 61 -20.11 -3.72 4.31
C THR A 61 -20.17 -4.53 5.60
N VAL A 62 -21.14 -4.24 6.48
CA VAL A 62 -21.31 -4.96 7.73
C VAL A 62 -21.66 -6.42 7.49
N ALA A 63 -22.56 -6.72 6.55
CA ALA A 63 -22.89 -8.10 6.19
C ALA A 63 -21.66 -8.88 5.69
N TYR A 64 -20.79 -8.23 4.91
CA TYR A 64 -19.53 -8.83 4.46
C TYR A 64 -18.58 -9.12 5.63
N TRP A 65 -18.46 -8.21 6.60
CA TRP A 65 -17.66 -8.46 7.80
C TRP A 65 -18.20 -9.64 8.62
N VAL A 66 -19.52 -9.73 8.79
CA VAL A 66 -20.16 -10.87 9.46
C VAL A 66 -19.83 -12.17 8.74
N GLN A 67 -20.00 -12.22 7.41
CA GLN A 67 -19.67 -13.42 6.63
C GLN A 67 -18.21 -13.83 6.79
N ARG A 68 -17.27 -12.88 6.76
CA ARG A 68 -15.84 -13.19 6.98
C ARG A 68 -15.55 -13.66 8.40
N PHE A 69 -16.19 -13.06 9.39
CA PHE A 69 -16.05 -13.49 10.78
C PHE A 69 -16.56 -14.91 10.99
N GLU A 70 -17.72 -15.27 10.42
CA GLU A 70 -18.26 -16.63 10.49
C GLU A 70 -17.34 -17.65 9.80
N ALA A 71 -16.64 -17.26 8.73
CA ALA A 71 -15.74 -18.14 7.98
C ALA A 71 -14.34 -18.28 8.59
N GLU A 72 -13.76 -17.18 9.10
CA GLU A 72 -12.33 -17.06 9.44
C GLU A 72 -12.10 -16.62 10.90
N GLY A 73 -13.16 -16.38 11.67
CA GLY A 73 -13.09 -15.81 13.02
C GLY A 73 -12.47 -14.40 13.04
N LEU A 74 -11.67 -14.12 14.07
CA LEU A 74 -10.98 -12.81 14.21
C LEU A 74 -10.03 -12.50 13.06
N ALA A 75 -9.46 -13.52 12.39
CA ALA A 75 -8.59 -13.34 11.23
C ALA A 75 -9.35 -12.73 10.04
N GLY A 76 -10.66 -13.03 9.91
CA GLY A 76 -11.52 -12.45 8.88
C GLY A 76 -11.75 -10.95 9.01
N LEU A 77 -11.47 -10.38 10.19
CA LEU A 77 -11.60 -8.96 10.45
C LEU A 77 -10.29 -8.19 10.26
N ALA A 78 -9.16 -8.90 10.26
CA ALA A 78 -7.87 -8.30 9.94
C ALA A 78 -7.89 -7.75 8.50
N ASP A 79 -7.16 -6.66 8.29
CA ASP A 79 -6.84 -6.28 6.93
C ASP A 79 -5.99 -7.37 6.29
N ALA A 80 -6.39 -7.79 5.09
CA ALA A 80 -5.47 -8.52 4.24
C ALA A 80 -4.27 -7.62 3.93
N ASP A 81 -3.07 -8.21 3.90
CA ASP A 81 -1.93 -7.56 3.28
C ASP A 81 -2.37 -7.09 1.90
N ARG A 82 -2.28 -5.78 1.67
CA ARG A 82 -2.47 -5.19 0.35
C ARG A 82 -1.07 -5.01 -0.23
N PRO A 83 -0.43 -6.05 -0.80
CA PRO A 83 0.76 -5.81 -1.58
C PRO A 83 0.32 -4.86 -2.69
N GLY A 84 0.86 -3.63 -2.66
CA GLY A 84 0.68 -2.71 -3.78
C GLY A 84 1.11 -3.38 -5.08
N ARG A 85 0.84 -2.74 -6.23
CA ARG A 85 1.17 -3.30 -7.56
C ARG A 85 2.55 -3.98 -7.51
N PRO A 86 2.65 -5.30 -7.81
CA PRO A 86 3.89 -6.04 -7.66
C PRO A 86 4.99 -5.31 -8.43
N ARG A 87 6.15 -5.17 -7.79
CA ARG A 87 7.33 -4.58 -8.44
C ARG A 87 7.61 -5.43 -9.69
N ARG A 88 7.79 -4.78 -10.83
CA ARG A 88 8.12 -5.48 -12.08
C ARG A 88 9.44 -6.26 -11.98
N LEU A 89 10.33 -5.83 -11.09
CA LEU A 89 11.56 -6.51 -10.76
C LEU A 89 11.46 -7.09 -9.35
N ASP A 90 11.86 -8.34 -9.18
CA ASP A 90 12.09 -8.94 -7.87
C ASP A 90 13.43 -8.50 -7.26
N GLN A 91 13.69 -8.89 -6.02
CA GLN A 91 14.89 -8.48 -5.29
C GLN A 91 16.18 -9.08 -5.87
N GLU A 92 16.11 -10.29 -6.43
CA GLU A 92 17.26 -10.96 -7.03
C GLU A 92 17.66 -10.23 -8.33
N GLN A 93 16.68 -9.89 -9.17
CA GLN A 93 16.86 -9.11 -10.39
C GLN A 93 17.45 -7.74 -10.08
N ILE A 94 16.99 -7.06 -9.02
CA ILE A 94 17.58 -5.79 -8.57
C ILE A 94 19.04 -5.96 -8.18
N CYS A 95 19.39 -7.00 -7.42
CA CYS A 95 20.78 -7.29 -7.04
C CYS A 95 21.66 -7.58 -8.27
N GLN A 96 21.14 -8.33 -9.24
CA GLN A 96 21.85 -8.60 -10.49
C GLN A 96 22.04 -7.33 -11.35
N ILE A 97 21.05 -6.43 -11.37
CA ILE A 97 21.17 -5.13 -12.02
C ILE A 97 22.25 -4.30 -11.33
N GLU A 98 22.24 -4.21 -10.00
CA GLU A 98 23.25 -3.46 -9.25
C GLU A 98 24.67 -3.97 -9.54
N LYS A 99 24.87 -5.28 -9.54
CA LYS A 99 26.16 -5.90 -9.89
C LYS A 99 26.60 -5.55 -11.32
N ALA A 100 25.66 -5.53 -12.28
CA ALA A 100 25.95 -5.15 -13.66
C ALA A 100 26.28 -3.66 -13.81
N LEU A 101 25.57 -2.79 -13.10
CA LEU A 101 25.81 -1.34 -13.12
C LEU A 101 27.19 -0.93 -12.57
N ARG A 102 27.81 -1.77 -11.75
CA ARG A 102 29.19 -1.58 -11.27
C ARG A 102 30.26 -1.93 -12.31
N LYS A 103 29.90 -2.62 -13.40
CA LYS A 103 30.77 -2.94 -14.54
C LYS A 103 30.54 -1.96 -15.69
N SER A 104 31.49 -1.86 -16.62
CA SER A 104 31.25 -1.12 -17.86
C SER A 104 30.19 -1.86 -18.68
N PRO A 105 29.27 -1.16 -19.39
CA PRO A 105 28.32 -1.83 -20.28
C PRO A 105 29.03 -2.68 -21.37
N LEU A 106 30.25 -2.31 -21.77
CA LEU A 106 31.09 -3.11 -22.67
C LEU A 106 31.42 -4.49 -22.08
N ASP A 107 31.75 -4.55 -20.78
CA ASP A 107 32.17 -5.79 -20.08
C ASP A 107 31.04 -6.81 -19.97
N ILE A 108 29.80 -6.38 -20.23
CA ILE A 108 28.60 -7.22 -20.20
C ILE A 108 27.98 -7.38 -21.59
N GLY A 109 28.71 -7.03 -22.65
CA GLY A 109 28.33 -7.27 -24.04
C GLY A 109 27.40 -6.23 -24.66
N LEU A 110 27.31 -5.02 -24.10
CA LEU A 110 26.55 -3.92 -24.70
C LEU A 110 27.48 -3.02 -25.54
N SER A 111 27.01 -2.60 -26.73
CA SER A 111 27.77 -1.78 -27.67
C SER A 111 27.92 -0.29 -27.28
N VAL A 112 27.71 0.04 -26.00
CA VAL A 112 27.76 1.41 -25.48
C VAL A 112 28.76 1.52 -24.34
N ASN A 113 29.40 2.69 -24.22
CA ASN A 113 30.46 2.88 -23.22
C ASN A 113 29.93 3.37 -21.86
N LEU A 114 28.66 3.78 -21.77
CA LEU A 114 28.11 4.42 -20.59
C LEU A 114 26.71 3.91 -20.28
N TRP A 115 26.43 3.77 -18.99
CA TRP A 115 25.10 3.51 -18.48
C TRP A 115 24.22 4.76 -18.58
N ASP A 116 23.13 4.66 -19.32
CA ASP A 116 22.04 5.62 -19.31
C ASP A 116 20.68 4.91 -19.15
N GLY A 117 19.60 5.68 -19.05
CA GLY A 117 18.26 5.11 -18.87
C GLY A 117 17.79 4.24 -20.04
N LYS A 118 18.27 4.49 -21.27
CA LYS A 118 17.93 3.68 -22.45
C LYS A 118 18.68 2.36 -22.45
N THR A 119 19.97 2.41 -22.13
CA THR A 119 20.88 1.27 -22.01
C THR A 119 20.39 0.31 -20.93
N LEU A 120 20.01 0.83 -19.75
CA LEU A 120 19.48 0.00 -18.67
C LEU A 120 18.12 -0.62 -19.05
N SER A 121 17.25 0.12 -19.75
CA SER A 121 15.98 -0.43 -20.25
C SER A 121 16.21 -1.59 -21.23
N ALA A 122 17.15 -1.43 -22.17
CA ALA A 122 17.51 -2.47 -23.13
C ALA A 122 18.12 -3.70 -22.43
N TYR A 123 19.04 -3.50 -21.49
CA TYR A 123 19.65 -4.57 -20.71
C TYR A 123 18.61 -5.37 -19.92
N VAL A 124 17.71 -4.70 -19.22
CA VAL A 124 16.65 -5.37 -18.44
C VAL A 124 15.70 -6.15 -19.33
N LYS A 125 15.35 -5.61 -20.51
CA LYS A 125 14.53 -6.31 -21.50
C LYS A 125 15.24 -7.55 -22.04
N GLN A 126 16.53 -7.45 -22.37
CA GLN A 126 17.32 -8.56 -22.93
C GLN A 126 17.54 -9.67 -21.89
N LYS A 127 17.89 -9.31 -20.66
CA LYS A 127 18.26 -10.28 -19.62
C LYS A 127 17.06 -10.92 -18.92
N PHE A 128 16.00 -10.16 -18.68
CA PHE A 128 14.86 -10.60 -17.86
C PHE A 128 13.54 -10.61 -18.62
N GLY A 129 13.49 -10.18 -19.89
CA GLY A 129 12.24 -10.06 -20.66
C GLY A 129 11.32 -8.92 -20.19
N ILE A 130 11.74 -8.11 -19.20
CA ILE A 130 10.90 -7.09 -18.58
C ILE A 130 11.09 -5.75 -19.28
N GLN A 131 9.99 -5.13 -19.70
CA GLN A 131 10.01 -3.78 -20.26
C GLN A 131 9.92 -2.74 -19.14
N LEU A 132 11.00 -2.00 -18.90
CA LEU A 132 11.02 -0.84 -18.02
C LEU A 132 11.13 0.45 -18.83
N GLY A 133 10.32 1.45 -18.47
CA GLY A 133 10.43 2.78 -19.08
C GLY A 133 11.73 3.48 -18.67
N VAL A 134 12.25 4.37 -19.53
CA VAL A 134 13.50 5.12 -19.28
C VAL A 134 13.47 5.87 -17.93
N ARG A 135 12.34 6.49 -17.56
CA ARG A 135 12.17 7.16 -16.26
C ARG A 135 12.24 6.19 -15.08
N GLN A 136 11.73 4.97 -15.23
CA GLN A 136 11.83 3.93 -14.20
C GLN A 136 13.28 3.49 -14.02
N CYS A 137 14.03 3.36 -15.12
CA CYS A 137 15.47 3.06 -15.10
C CYS A 137 16.28 4.19 -14.44
N GLN A 138 15.98 5.45 -14.77
CA GLN A 138 16.58 6.63 -14.12
C GLN A 138 16.31 6.68 -12.61
N ARG A 139 15.08 6.33 -12.19
CA ARG A 139 14.75 6.20 -10.78
C ARG A 139 15.52 5.05 -10.12
N LEU A 140 15.68 3.92 -10.81
CA LEU A 140 16.42 2.77 -10.31
C LEU A 140 17.89 3.11 -10.06
N PHE A 141 18.54 3.89 -10.94
CA PHE A 141 19.89 4.42 -10.68
C PHE A 141 19.97 5.19 -9.36
N ARG A 142 19.02 6.10 -9.11
CA ARG A 142 18.99 6.88 -7.87
C ARG A 142 18.76 6.02 -6.62
N GLN A 143 17.85 5.04 -6.72
CA GLN A 143 17.54 4.10 -5.63
C GLN A 143 18.75 3.23 -5.27
N LEU A 144 19.56 2.84 -6.26
CA LEU A 144 20.78 2.05 -6.08
C LEU A 144 22.02 2.92 -5.78
N GLY A 145 21.85 4.21 -5.50
CA GLY A 145 22.94 5.11 -5.12
C GLY A 145 23.83 5.61 -6.26
N PHE A 146 23.50 5.32 -7.52
CA PHE A 146 24.25 5.82 -8.68
C PHE A 146 23.87 7.27 -9.00
N ARG A 147 24.88 8.09 -9.29
CA ARG A 147 24.69 9.49 -9.73
C ARG A 147 24.95 9.61 -11.23
N LEU A 148 24.08 10.34 -11.92
CA LEU A 148 24.27 10.68 -13.33
C LEU A 148 25.50 11.58 -13.48
N ARG A 149 26.50 11.13 -14.23
CA ARG A 149 27.64 11.95 -14.63
C ARG A 149 27.47 12.36 -16.09
N LYS A 150 27.62 13.65 -16.38
CA LYS A 150 27.69 14.12 -17.77
C LYS A 150 29.01 13.62 -18.37
N PRO A 151 29.02 13.05 -19.58
CA PRO A 151 30.27 12.72 -20.26
C PRO A 151 31.08 14.01 -20.43
N ARG A 152 32.37 13.96 -20.08
CA ARG A 152 33.28 15.07 -20.36
C ARG A 152 33.53 15.06 -21.88
N SER A 153 33.20 16.18 -22.55
CA SER A 153 33.50 16.32 -23.97
C SER A 153 35.00 16.10 -24.17
N LYS A 154 35.38 15.26 -25.13
CA LYS A 154 36.74 15.26 -25.63
C LYS A 154 36.93 16.63 -26.32
N ILE A 155 37.90 17.40 -25.85
CA ILE A 155 38.46 18.55 -26.58
C ILE A 155 39.41 17.98 -27.62
#